data_AF-B7Q3K3-F1
#
_entry.id   AF-B7Q3K3-F1
#
_cell.length_a   1.000
_cell.length_b   1.000
_cell.length_c   1.000
_cell.angle_alpha   90.00
_cell.angle_beta   90.00
_cell.angle_gamma   90.00
#
_symmetry.space_group_name_H-M   'P 1'
#
loop_
_entity.id
_entity.type
_entity.pdbx_description
1 polymer ?
#
loop_
_entity_poly.entity_id
_entity_poly.type
_entity_poly.pdbx_seq_one_letter_code
_entity_poly.pdbx_strand_id
1 'polypeptide(L)' 'MSGGSGATSQGGNVQIVGGSDATPLEFPWQISLRFFGEHICGGSIINQQHILTAAHCFQL' A
#
# COMPACT_ATOMS: atom_id res chain seq x y z
N MET A 1 -9.68 12.46 -2.67
CA MET A 1 -10.21 11.15 -3.08
C MET A 1 -11.47 11.42 -3.90
N SER A 2 -11.30 11.78 -5.16
CA SER A 2 -12.40 11.92 -6.11
C SER A 2 -12.09 10.95 -7.24
N GLY A 3 -12.92 9.92 -7.37
CA GLY A 3 -12.73 8.81 -8.29
C GLY A 3 -12.87 9.22 -9.75
N GLY A 4 -12.01 8.65 -10.60
CA GLY A 4 -12.13 8.68 -12.04
C GLY A 4 -12.33 7.25 -12.55
N SER A 5 -13.53 6.97 -13.04
CA SER A 5 -13.89 5.70 -13.68
C SER A 5 -13.26 5.58 -15.07
N GLY A 6 -12.48 4.53 -15.32
CA GLY A 6 -11.99 4.23 -16.66
C GLY A 6 -11.14 2.96 -16.75
N ALA A 7 -11.79 1.78 -16.70
CA ALA A 7 -11.14 0.50 -17.00
C ALA A 7 -11.70 -0.06 -18.33
N THR A 8 -10.86 -0.11 -19.37
CA THR A 8 -11.13 -0.84 -20.63
C THR A 8 -10.25 -2.09 -20.74
N SER A 9 -10.91 -3.25 -20.65
CA SER A 9 -10.64 -4.60 -21.18
C SER A 9 -9.21 -5.16 -21.39
N GLN A 10 -8.86 -6.10 -20.50
CA GLN A 10 -8.17 -7.40 -20.65
C GLN A 10 -6.91 -7.60 -21.55
N GLY A 11 -5.79 -7.87 -20.86
CA GLY A 11 -4.61 -8.64 -21.29
C GLY A 11 -3.58 -8.71 -20.14
N GLY A 12 -3.50 -9.81 -19.37
CA GLY A 12 -2.75 -9.92 -18.09
C GLY A 12 -1.22 -9.77 -18.22
N ASN A 13 -0.42 -9.49 -17.17
CA ASN A 13 -0.62 -9.38 -15.71
C ASN A 13 0.09 -8.09 -15.24
N VAL A 14 -0.64 -7.13 -14.66
CA VAL A 14 -0.08 -5.85 -14.17
C VAL A 14 -0.05 -5.87 -12.65
N GLN A 15 1.14 -5.75 -12.05
CA GLN A 15 1.35 -5.84 -10.59
C GLN A 15 1.69 -4.47 -9.97
N ILE A 16 1.03 -3.41 -10.46
CA ILE A 16 1.18 -1.97 -10.11
C ILE A 16 2.39 -1.34 -10.83
N VAL A 17 2.32 -0.43 -11.81
CA VAL A 17 1.61 0.86 -11.98
C VAL A 17 0.42 0.78 -12.96
N GLY A 18 -0.65 1.55 -12.69
CA GLY A 18 -1.95 1.47 -13.39
C GLY A 18 -2.92 0.43 -12.82
N GLY A 19 -2.69 0.02 -11.56
CA GLY A 19 -3.52 -0.98 -10.87
C GLY A 19 -4.95 -0.50 -10.59
N SER A 20 -5.61 -1.18 -9.66
CA SER A 20 -6.96 -0.85 -9.20
C SER A 20 -6.95 -0.42 -7.74
N ASP A 21 -7.91 0.42 -7.36
CA ASP A 21 -8.14 0.74 -5.95
C ASP A 21 -8.49 -0.52 -5.17
N ALA A 22 -7.85 -0.68 -4.01
CA ALA A 22 -8.21 -1.71 -3.05
C ALA A 22 -9.56 -1.36 -2.41
N THR A 23 -10.38 -2.38 -2.20
CA THR A 23 -11.56 -2.26 -1.36
C THR A 23 -11.16 -2.05 0.11
N PRO A 24 -11.99 -1.37 0.93
CA PRO A 24 -11.68 -1.21 2.35
C PRO A 24 -11.41 -2.55 3.04
N LEU A 25 -10.29 -2.63 3.75
CA LEU A 25 -9.82 -3.84 4.46
C LEU A 25 -9.47 -5.05 3.57
N GLU A 26 -9.26 -4.86 2.26
CA GLU A 26 -8.81 -5.94 1.37
C GLU A 26 -7.43 -6.50 1.77
N PHE A 27 -6.54 -5.61 2.21
CA PHE A 27 -5.21 -5.94 2.71
C PHE A 27 -5.07 -5.45 4.15
N PRO A 28 -5.69 -6.14 5.13
CA PRO A 28 -5.80 -5.65 6.50
C PRO A 28 -4.45 -5.58 7.22
N TRP A 29 -3.43 -6.26 6.71
CA TRP A 29 -2.06 -6.17 7.20
C TRP A 29 -1.30 -4.93 6.69
N GLN A 30 -1.78 -4.24 5.65
CA GLN A 30 -1.10 -3.09 5.06
C GLN A 30 -1.12 -1.91 6.02
N ILE A 31 0.05 -1.31 6.27
CA ILE A 31 0.18 -0.10 7.09
C ILE A 31 0.85 1.05 6.35
N SER A 32 0.63 2.26 6.87
CA SER A 32 1.30 3.48 6.46
C SER A 32 2.29 3.90 7.55
N LEU A 33 3.59 3.75 7.31
CA LEU A 33 4.61 4.37 8.18
C LEU A 33 4.60 5.88 7.95
N ARG A 34 4.53 6.65 9.04
CA ARG A 34 4.41 8.11 8.97
C ARG A 34 5.49 8.82 9.79
N PHE A 35 6.01 9.91 9.25
CA PHE A 35 6.94 10.81 9.93
C PHE A 35 6.44 12.24 9.81
N PHE A 36 6.34 12.95 10.94
CA PHE A 36 5.69 14.27 11.03
C PHE A 36 4.28 14.35 10.40
N GLY A 37 3.51 13.24 10.44
CA GLY A 37 2.17 13.16 9.88
C GLY A 37 2.08 12.68 8.43
N GLU A 38 3.20 12.68 7.70
CA GLU A 38 3.27 12.31 6.29
C GLU A 38 3.63 10.84 6.08
N HIS A 39 3.06 10.20 5.05
CA HIS A 39 3.41 8.85 4.66
C HIS A 39 4.83 8.81 4.06
N ILE A 40 5.68 7.91 4.58
CA ILE A 40 7.05 7.76 4.11
C ILE A 40 7.36 6.36 3.54
N CYS A 41 6.64 5.33 4.00
CA CYS A 41 6.86 3.95 3.59
C CYS A 41 5.65 3.06 3.91
N GLY A 42 5.59 1.88 3.29
CA GLY A 42 4.67 0.81 3.65
C GLY A 42 5.24 -0.18 4.69
N GLY A 43 4.42 -1.15 5.06
CA GLY A 43 4.80 -2.29 5.90
C GLY A 43 3.64 -3.28 6.07
N SER A 44 3.91 -4.41 6.73
CA SER A 44 2.94 -5.48 6.96
C SER A 44 2.87 -5.89 8.43
N ILE A 45 1.67 -6.02 8.98
CA ILE A 45 1.43 -6.65 10.28
C ILE A 45 1.77 -8.13 10.18
N ILE A 46 2.71 -8.61 10.99
CA ILE A 46 3.11 -10.04 11.02
C ILE A 46 2.66 -10.75 12.29
N ASN A 47 2.36 -10.00 13.36
CA ASN A 47 1.70 -10.48 14.58
C ASN A 47 1.18 -9.29 15.40
N GLN A 48 0.68 -9.55 16.62
CA GLN A 48 0.08 -8.54 17.50
C GLN A 48 1.00 -7.38 17.89
N GLN A 49 2.32 -7.54 17.79
CA GLN A 49 3.30 -6.58 18.30
C GLN A 49 4.40 -6.21 17.29
N HIS A 50 4.38 -6.79 16.10
CA HIS A 50 5.46 -6.61 15.12
C HIS A 50 4.93 -6.25 13.73
N ILE A 51 5.59 -5.26 13.13
CA ILE A 51 5.44 -4.84 11.74
C ILE A 51 6.74 -5.20 11.00
N LEU A 52 6.61 -5.83 9.84
CA LEU A 52 7.72 -6.00 8.90
C LEU A 52 7.75 -4.84 7.91
N THR A 53 8.93 -4.25 7.70
CA THR A 53 9.16 -3.18 6.71
C THR A 53 10.60 -3.22 6.23
N ALA A 54 10.95 -2.39 5.25
CA ALA A 54 12.30 -2.30 4.74
C ALA A 54 13.18 -1.44 5.67
N ALA A 55 14.42 -1.90 5.92
CA ALA A 55 15.35 -1.19 6.78
C ALA A 55 15.66 0.25 6.32
N HIS A 56 15.64 0.49 5.00
CA HIS A 56 15.92 1.82 4.43
C HIS A 56 14.86 2.86 4.73
N CYS A 57 13.67 2.46 5.20
CA CYS A 57 12.64 3.41 5.65
C CYS A 57 13.07 4.20 6.91
N PHE A 58 14.16 3.80 7.58
CA PHE A 58 14.70 4.46 8.77
C PHE A 58 16.15 4.96 8.57
N GLN A 59 16.68 4.88 7.36
CA GLN A 59 17.95 5.48 7.02
C GLN A 59 17.74 6.97 6.75
N LEU A 60 18.58 7.81 7.35
CA LEU A 60 18.60 9.26 7.17
C LEU A 60 19.07 9.63 5.75
#